data_AF-A0A4R4ZAY9-F1
#
_entry.id   AF-A0A4R4ZAY9-F1
#
_cell.length_a   1.000
_cell.length_b   1.000
_cell.length_c   1.000
_cell.angle_alpha   90.00
_cell.angle_beta   90.00
_cell.angle_gamma   90.00
#
_symmetry.space_group_name_H-M   'P 1'
#
loop_
_entity.id
_entity.type
_entity.pdbx_description
1 polymer ?
#
loop_
_entity_poly.entity_id
_entity_poly.type
_entity_poly.pdbx_seq_one_letter_code
_entity_poly.pdbx_strand_id
1 'polypeptide(L)'
;MGAGTAGYFGHCDSQAAAAKYRPVFEARLKVNKRYDRGSIKYDTVEDWIANSSVLVGSPQQIIEKVSEQHRLFGHEVMHIHVDGEILAEEDYRATLELLFTDIAPVLRKELPSRSLDEW
;
A
#
# COMPACT_ATOMS: atom_id res chain seq x y z
N MET A 1 -14.21 3.24 -11.58
CA MET A 1 -13.66 4.17 -10.57
C MET A 1 -12.32 3.63 -10.10
N GLY A 2 -11.33 4.49 -9.81
CA GLY A 2 -10.00 4.08 -9.38
C GLY A 2 -9.68 4.51 -7.94
N ALA A 3 -8.81 3.75 -7.25
CA ALA A 3 -8.31 4.07 -5.92
C ALA A 3 -6.79 4.35 -5.95
N GLY A 4 -6.38 5.43 -5.29
CA GLY A 4 -4.98 5.75 -5.05
C GLY A 4 -4.49 5.17 -3.72
N THR A 5 -3.19 4.90 -3.61
CA THR A 5 -2.57 4.42 -2.38
C THR A 5 -1.64 5.49 -1.80
N ALA A 6 -1.47 5.47 -0.47
CA ALA A 6 -0.52 6.37 0.19
C ALA A 6 0.94 5.89 0.09
N GLY A 7 1.19 4.76 -0.57
CA GLY A 7 2.46 4.05 -0.68
C GLY A 7 2.27 2.55 -0.56
N TYR A 8 3.25 1.78 -1.03
CA TYR A 8 3.27 0.32 -0.95
C TYR A 8 4.63 -0.21 -0.49
N PHE A 9 4.60 -1.13 0.48
CA PHE A 9 5.76 -1.91 0.90
C PHE A 9 5.36 -3.26 1.48
N GLY A 10 5.52 -4.32 0.70
CA GLY A 10 5.24 -5.70 1.08
C GLY A 10 6.48 -6.45 1.58
N HIS A 11 6.32 -7.26 2.63
CA HIS A 11 7.36 -8.14 3.14
C HIS A 11 6.72 -9.38 3.78
N CYS A 12 7.34 -10.57 3.69
CA CYS A 12 6.75 -11.81 4.23
C CYS A 12 6.47 -11.73 5.74
N ASP A 13 7.32 -11.02 6.48
CA ASP A 13 7.11 -10.63 7.88
C ASP A 13 6.56 -9.20 7.96
N SER A 14 5.36 -9.07 8.54
CA SER A 14 4.65 -7.80 8.70
C SER A 14 5.33 -6.84 9.68
N GLN A 15 6.00 -7.35 10.71
CA GLN A 15 6.73 -6.51 11.67
C GLN A 15 7.97 -5.91 11.01
N ALA A 16 8.68 -6.72 10.21
CA ALA A 16 9.78 -6.24 9.39
C ALA A 16 9.31 -5.22 8.35
N ALA A 17 8.12 -5.41 7.74
CA ALA A 17 7.52 -4.43 6.83
C ALA A 17 7.35 -3.07 7.50
N ALA A 18 6.70 -3.03 8.67
CA ALA A 18 6.47 -1.80 9.42
C ALA A 18 7.79 -1.15 9.89
N ALA A 19 8.76 -1.94 10.35
CA ALA A 19 10.06 -1.45 10.79
C ALA A 19 10.84 -0.77 9.64
N LYS A 20 10.91 -1.42 8.48
CA LYS A 20 11.58 -0.88 7.28
C LYS A 20 10.85 0.32 6.68
N TYR A 21 9.53 0.37 6.76
CA TYR A 21 8.72 1.48 6.25
C TYR A 21 8.68 2.70 7.19
N ARG A 22 8.96 2.53 8.48
CA ARG A 22 8.99 3.63 9.47
C ARG A 22 9.76 4.88 9.01
N PRO A 23 11.01 4.81 8.48
CA PRO A 23 11.72 5.99 7.99
C PRO A 23 10.98 6.71 6.85
N VAL A 24 10.27 5.99 5.99
CA VAL A 24 9.42 6.57 4.92
C VAL A 24 8.29 7.39 5.55
N PHE A 25 7.56 6.81 6.51
CA PHE A 25 6.49 7.50 7.23
C PHE A 25 7.00 8.75 7.97
N GLU A 26 8.12 8.65 8.68
CA GLU A 26 8.70 9.78 9.42
C GLU A 26 9.14 10.92 8.50
N ALA A 27 9.75 10.59 7.35
CA ALA A 27 10.11 11.56 6.33
C ALA A 27 8.88 12.27 5.75
N ARG A 28 7.83 11.50 5.41
CA ARG A 28 6.54 12.03 4.92
C ARG A 28 5.88 12.92 5.96
N LEU A 29 5.86 12.51 7.23
CA LEU A 29 5.29 13.30 8.33
C LEU A 29 6.03 14.63 8.51
N LYS A 30 7.36 14.63 8.38
CA LYS A 30 8.18 15.85 8.45
C LYS A 30 7.86 16.82 7.31
N VAL A 31 7.76 16.32 6.07
CA VAL A 31 7.38 17.13 4.89
C VAL A 31 5.94 17.65 5.05
N ASN A 32 5.02 16.79 5.48
CA ASN A 32 3.61 17.13 5.68
C ASN A 32 3.40 18.24 6.72
N LYS A 33 4.10 18.16 7.87
CA LYS A 33 4.08 19.21 8.90
C LYS A 33 4.63 20.53 8.38
N ARG A 34 5.63 20.49 7.50
CA ARG A 34 6.28 21.69 6.97
C ARG A 34 5.48 22.37 5.85
N TYR A 35 4.88 21.60 4.95
CA TYR A 35 4.33 22.12 3.70
C TYR A 35 2.83 21.88 3.50
N ASP A 36 2.27 20.86 4.13
CA ASP A 36 0.89 20.42 3.91
C ASP A 36 0.02 20.59 5.17
N ARG A 37 0.36 21.60 5.99
CA ARG A 37 -0.39 22.05 7.17
C ARG A 37 -0.76 20.92 8.14
N GLY A 38 0.01 19.82 8.18
CA GLY A 38 -0.30 18.67 9.03
C GLY A 38 -1.55 17.90 8.61
N SER A 39 -1.77 17.68 7.31
CA SER A 39 -2.91 16.90 6.79
C SER A 39 -2.85 15.42 7.20
N ILE A 40 -1.66 14.86 7.43
CA ILE A 40 -1.47 13.52 8.01
C ILE A 40 -1.89 13.59 9.49
N LYS A 41 -2.91 12.79 9.86
CA LYS A 41 -3.52 12.78 11.20
C LYS A 41 -3.07 11.61 12.09
N TYR A 42 -2.07 10.87 11.66
CA TYR A 42 -1.59 9.68 12.34
C TYR A 42 -0.25 9.99 13.02
N ASP A 43 -0.08 9.50 14.24
CA ASP A 43 1.12 9.78 15.05
C ASP A 43 2.17 8.67 14.96
N THR A 44 1.77 7.45 14.59
CA THR A 44 2.66 6.29 14.49
C THR A 44 2.55 5.62 13.12
N VAL A 45 3.60 4.89 12.72
CA VAL A 45 3.56 4.10 11.49
C VAL A 45 2.51 2.98 11.60
N GLU A 46 2.31 2.41 12.78
CA GLU A 46 1.29 1.38 13.03
C GLU A 46 -0.11 1.90 12.78
N ASP A 47 -0.43 3.10 13.29
CA ASP A 47 -1.72 3.75 13.09
C ASP A 47 -1.92 4.16 11.63
N TRP A 48 -0.87 4.69 10.99
CA TRP A 48 -0.85 4.95 9.55
C TRP A 48 -1.13 3.68 8.73
N ILE A 49 -0.49 2.55 9.06
CA ILE A 49 -0.68 1.27 8.39
C ILE A 49 -2.09 0.74 8.59
N ALA A 50 -2.62 0.78 9.81
CA ALA A 50 -3.96 0.27 10.12
C ALA A 50 -5.04 1.10 9.43
N ASN A 51 -4.97 2.42 9.56
CA ASN A 51 -6.13 3.30 9.37
C ASN A 51 -6.03 4.24 8.14
N SER A 52 -4.92 4.26 7.41
CA SER A 52 -4.80 5.01 6.14
C SER A 52 -4.96 4.11 4.90
N SER A 53 -4.80 4.68 3.70
CA SER A 53 -4.77 3.96 2.42
C SER A 53 -3.39 3.39 2.04
N VAL A 54 -2.38 3.50 2.91
CA VAL A 54 -1.08 2.85 2.67
C VAL A 54 -1.22 1.33 2.67
N LEU A 55 -0.44 0.65 1.84
CA LEU A 55 -0.40 -0.82 1.75
C LEU A 55 0.96 -1.32 2.24
N VAL A 56 1.09 -1.56 3.55
CA VAL A 56 2.34 -2.06 4.14
C VAL A 56 2.03 -3.26 5.02
N GLY A 57 2.77 -4.35 4.83
CA GLY A 57 2.56 -5.57 5.62
C GLY A 57 2.89 -6.85 4.85
N SER A 58 2.34 -7.96 5.33
CA SER A 58 2.42 -9.24 4.63
C SER A 58 1.49 -9.30 3.41
N PRO A 59 1.72 -10.21 2.44
CA PRO A 59 0.82 -10.40 1.32
C PRO A 59 -0.64 -10.54 1.74
N GLN A 60 -0.89 -11.36 2.77
CA GLN A 60 -2.24 -11.58 3.31
C GLN A 60 -2.88 -10.29 3.84
N GLN A 61 -2.15 -9.49 4.63
CA GLN A 61 -2.66 -8.22 5.15
C GLN A 61 -2.99 -7.22 4.03
N ILE A 62 -2.15 -7.17 3.01
CA ILE A 62 -2.37 -6.29 1.86
C ILE A 62 -3.60 -6.74 1.06
N ILE A 63 -3.74 -8.04 0.80
CA ILE A 63 -4.92 -8.62 0.12
C ILE A 63 -6.19 -8.28 0.90
N GLU A 64 -6.22 -8.55 2.21
CA GLU A 64 -7.39 -8.26 3.07
C GLU A 64 -7.78 -6.79 3.03
N LYS A 65 -6.78 -5.90 3.14
CA LYS A 65 -7.00 -4.46 3.11
C LYS A 65 -7.55 -3.98 1.77
N VAL A 66 -7.03 -4.49 0.65
CA VAL A 66 -7.52 -4.16 -0.69
C VAL A 66 -8.94 -4.71 -0.90
N SER A 67 -9.21 -5.94 -0.48
CA SER A 67 -10.55 -6.54 -0.58
C SER A 67 -11.58 -5.74 0.22
N GLU A 68 -11.23 -5.27 1.42
CA GLU A 68 -12.12 -4.40 2.20
C GLU A 68 -12.32 -3.04 1.53
N GLN A 69 -11.25 -2.41 1.02
CA GLN A 69 -11.36 -1.18 0.24
C GLN A 69 -12.23 -1.37 -1.01
N HIS A 70 -12.14 -2.51 -1.69
CA HIS A 70 -12.96 -2.83 -2.85
C HIS A 70 -14.42 -3.00 -2.45
N ARG A 71 -14.70 -3.70 -1.35
CA ARG A 71 -16.06 -3.85 -0.80
C ARG A 71 -16.69 -2.49 -0.48
N LEU A 72 -15.91 -1.54 0.04
CA LEU A 72 -16.38 -0.21 0.40
C LEU A 72 -16.54 0.74 -0.80
N PHE A 73 -15.64 0.68 -1.79
CA PHE A 73 -15.56 1.68 -2.86
C PHE A 73 -15.91 1.18 -4.26
N GLY A 74 -15.98 -0.14 -4.47
CA GLY A 74 -16.22 -0.76 -5.78
C GLY A 74 -15.15 -0.40 -6.82
N HIS A 75 -13.91 -0.16 -6.39
CA HIS A 75 -12.84 0.28 -7.29
C HIS A 75 -12.26 -0.90 -8.06
N GLU A 76 -12.15 -0.77 -9.38
CA GLU A 76 -11.62 -1.84 -10.26
C GLU A 76 -10.22 -1.50 -10.79
N VAL A 77 -9.73 -0.29 -10.50
CA VAL A 77 -8.39 0.20 -10.86
C VAL A 77 -7.69 0.69 -9.62
N MET A 78 -6.43 0.32 -9.45
CA MET A 78 -5.58 0.79 -8.36
C MET A 78 -4.28 1.38 -8.88
N HIS A 79 -3.87 2.52 -8.32
CA HIS A 79 -2.53 3.05 -8.50
C HIS A 79 -1.66 2.67 -7.30
N ILE A 80 -0.53 2.01 -7.57
CA ILE A 80 0.44 1.55 -6.57
C ILE A 80 1.80 2.14 -6.92
N HIS A 81 2.46 2.74 -5.93
CA HIS A 81 3.85 3.19 -6.05
C HIS A 81 4.65 2.75 -4.82
N VAL A 82 5.95 2.54 -5.01
CA VAL A 82 6.91 2.23 -3.96
C VAL A 82 7.82 3.44 -3.76
N ASP A 83 8.09 3.79 -2.50
CA ASP A 83 9.00 4.88 -2.11
C ASP A 83 10.48 4.49 -2.30
N GLY A 84 10.87 4.26 -3.55
CA GLY A 84 12.20 3.78 -3.94
C GLY A 84 13.33 4.79 -3.68
N GLU A 85 13.02 6.04 -3.39
CA GLU A 85 13.98 7.07 -3.00
C GLU A 85 14.42 7.00 -1.53
N ILE A 86 13.72 6.20 -0.71
CA ILE A 86 14.04 5.99 0.71
C ILE A 86 14.39 4.52 0.99
N LEU A 87 13.70 3.58 0.34
CA LEU A 87 13.94 2.15 0.51
C LEU A 87 15.21 1.70 -0.22
N ALA A 88 15.87 0.66 0.30
CA ALA A 88 17.01 0.05 -0.37
C ALA A 88 16.61 -0.58 -1.72
N GLU A 89 17.54 -0.68 -2.68
CA GLU A 89 17.25 -1.23 -4.01
C GLU A 89 16.74 -2.67 -3.93
N GLU A 90 17.32 -3.48 -3.05
CA GLU A 90 16.93 -4.87 -2.84
C GLU A 90 15.50 -4.96 -2.30
N ASP A 91 15.15 -4.09 -1.35
CA ASP A 91 13.80 -3.99 -0.77
C ASP A 91 12.78 -3.53 -1.82
N TYR A 92 13.15 -2.56 -2.66
CA TYR A 92 12.33 -2.10 -3.78
C TYR A 92 12.04 -3.22 -4.78
N ARG A 93 13.05 -4.00 -5.17
CA ARG A 93 12.86 -5.12 -6.09
C ARG A 93 12.03 -6.23 -5.46
N ALA A 94 12.36 -6.63 -4.23
CA ALA A 94 11.68 -7.70 -3.53
C ALA A 94 10.18 -7.39 -3.31
N THR A 95 9.83 -6.14 -2.97
CA THR A 95 8.42 -5.78 -2.81
C THR A 95 7.66 -5.81 -4.14
N LEU A 96 8.30 -5.46 -5.27
CA LEU A 96 7.65 -5.56 -6.58
C LEU A 96 7.45 -7.01 -7.00
N GLU A 97 8.45 -7.87 -6.79
CA GLU A 97 8.32 -9.31 -7.03
C GLU A 97 7.16 -9.89 -6.22
N LEU A 98 7.10 -9.59 -4.91
CA LEU A 98 6.02 -10.03 -4.02
C LEU A 98 4.63 -9.58 -4.49
N LEU A 99 4.51 -8.34 -4.99
CA LEU A 99 3.25 -7.85 -5.55
C LEU A 99 2.78 -8.72 -6.71
N PHE A 100 3.67 -9.04 -7.65
CA PHE A 100 3.31 -9.76 -8.87
C PHE A 100 3.16 -11.27 -8.66
N THR A 101 3.88 -11.88 -7.71
CA THR A 101 3.83 -13.33 -7.46
C THR A 101 2.72 -13.72 -6.49
N ASP A 102 2.54 -12.96 -5.41
CA ASP A 102 1.76 -13.45 -4.26
C ASP A 102 0.46 -12.67 -4.05
N ILE A 103 0.45 -11.38 -4.41
CA ILE A 103 -0.68 -10.49 -4.12
C ILE A 103 -1.61 -10.35 -5.33
N ALA A 104 -1.07 -9.90 -6.47
CA ALA A 104 -1.86 -9.59 -7.65
C ALA A 104 -2.62 -10.80 -8.22
N PRO A 105 -2.07 -12.04 -8.24
CA PRO A 105 -2.83 -13.19 -8.71
C PRO A 105 -4.06 -13.51 -7.85
N VAL A 106 -3.95 -13.35 -6.53
CA VAL A 106 -5.08 -13.56 -5.60
C VAL A 106 -6.14 -12.50 -5.82
N LEU A 107 -5.75 -11.22 -5.82
CA LEU A 107 -6.68 -10.10 -6.04
C LEU A 107 -7.42 -10.22 -7.38
N ARG A 108 -6.74 -10.56 -8.48
CA ARG A 108 -7.38 -10.73 -9.79
C ARG A 108 -8.38 -11.88 -9.82
N LYS A 109 -8.14 -12.92 -9.03
CA LYS A 109 -9.05 -14.07 -8.92
C LYS A 109 -10.27 -13.74 -8.07
N GLU A 110 -10.08 -13.04 -6.96
CA GLU A 110 -11.13 -12.75 -5.99
C GLU A 110 -11.97 -11.52 -6.36
N LEU A 111 -11.37 -10.55 -7.04
CA LEU A 111 -11.96 -9.27 -7.42
C LEU A 111 -11.89 -9.10 -8.96
N PRO A 112 -12.64 -9.91 -9.73
CA PRO A 112 -12.63 -9.80 -11.18
C PRO A 112 -13.17 -8.43 -11.62
N SER A 113 -12.44 -7.77 -12.52
CA SER A 113 -12.93 -6.53 -13.16
C SER A 113 -13.94 -6.86 -14.25
N ARG A 114 -14.87 -5.93 -14.51
CA ARG A 114 -15.74 -5.98 -15.70
C ARG A 114 -14.92 -6.15 -16.99
N SER A 115 -15.49 -6.90 -17.93
CA SER A 115 -14.85 -7.13 -19.23
C SER A 115 -14.81 -5.83 -20.03
N LEU A 116 -13.88 -5.70 -20.98
CA LEU A 116 -13.79 -4.50 -21.83
C LEU A 116 -15.07 -4.25 -22.64
N ASP A 117 -15.85 -5.29 -22.92
CA ASP A 117 -17.10 -5.20 -23.67
C ASP A 117 -18.27 -4.65 -22.81
N GLU A 118 -18.07 -4.53 -21.50
CA GLU A 118 -19.05 -4.00 -20.53
C GLU A 118 -18.78 -2.55 -20.11
N TRP A 119 -17.83 -1.87 -20.77
CA TRP A 119 -17.45 -0.47 -20.51
C TRP A 119 -18.09 0.54 -21.47
#